data_AF-A0AAE3KBE6-F1
#
_entry.id   AF-A0AAE3KBE6-F1
#
_cell.length_a   1.000
_cell.length_b   1.000
_cell.length_c   1.000
_cell.angle_alpha   90.00
_cell.angle_beta   90.00
_cell.angle_gamma   90.00
#
_symmetry.space_group_name_H-M   'P 1'
#
loop_
_entity.id
_entity.type
_entity.pdbx_description
1 polymer ?
#
loop_
_entity_poly.entity_id
_entity_poly.type
_entity_poly.pdbx_seq_one_letter_code
_entity_poly.pdbx_strand_id
1 'polypeptide(L)' 'MNSLDKPSVAASSLIQTLSWKERKAEFVTNAENGVMEQVSVRILPLVGADDVIDQFIA' A
#
# COMPACT_ATOMS: atom_id res chain seq x y z
N MET A 1 1.38 -11.96 4.26
CA MET A 1 1.04 -12.26 2.86
C MET A 1 1.47 -13.67 2.58
N ASN A 2 0.50 -14.53 2.32
CA ASN A 2 0.62 -15.95 2.03
C ASN A 2 0.58 -16.23 0.52
N SER A 3 0.26 -15.23 -0.32
CA SER A 3 0.25 -15.37 -1.79
C SER A 3 1.63 -15.42 -2.46
N LEU A 4 2.71 -15.38 -1.67
CA LEU A 4 4.10 -15.41 -2.11
C LEU A 4 4.81 -16.64 -1.51
N ASP A 5 5.82 -17.15 -2.22
CA ASP A 5 6.59 -18.34 -1.81
C ASP A 5 7.26 -18.22 -0.43
N LYS A 6 7.50 -16.99 0.02
CA LYS A 6 8.12 -16.68 1.31
C LYS A 6 7.17 -15.83 2.15
N PRO A 7 7.10 -16.07 3.47
CA PRO A 7 6.37 -15.20 4.39
C PRO A 7 6.80 -13.75 4.20
N SER A 8 5.86 -12.90 3.80
CA SER A 8 6.13 -11.52 3.39
C SER A 8 5.09 -10.55 3.99
N VAL A 9 5.48 -9.27 4.06
CA VAL A 9 4.62 -8.17 4.54
C VAL A 9 4.62 -7.02 3.53
N ALA A 10 3.53 -6.26 3.47
CA ALA A 10 3.48 -5.00 2.73
C ALA A 10 3.98 -3.85 3.62
N ALA A 11 5.07 -3.18 3.23
CA ALA A 11 5.67 -2.07 3.97
C ALA A 11 5.09 -0.72 3.53
N SER A 12 4.04 -0.26 4.23
CA SER A 12 3.36 1.02 3.91
C SER A 12 4.23 2.27 4.17
N SER A 13 5.31 2.16 4.94
CA SER A 13 6.24 3.26 5.23
C SER A 13 7.22 3.56 4.09
N LEU A 14 7.29 2.72 3.06
CA LEU A 14 8.20 2.86 1.93
C LEU A 14 7.43 3.07 0.63
N ILE A 15 6.82 4.25 0.49
CA ILE A 15 6.02 4.62 -0.68
C ILE A 15 6.94 5.28 -1.72
N GLN A 16 6.93 4.76 -2.94
CA GLN A 16 7.79 5.24 -4.02
C GLN A 16 7.01 5.34 -5.33
N THR A 17 7.23 6.43 -6.06
CA THR A 17 6.78 6.54 -7.46
C THR A 17 7.82 5.87 -8.34
N LEU A 18 7.45 4.74 -8.96
CA LEU A 18 8.35 3.95 -9.80
C LEU A 18 7.74 3.72 -11.19
N SER A 19 8.57 3.82 -12.23
CA SER A 19 8.17 3.49 -13.60
C SER A 19 8.09 1.97 -13.79
N TRP A 20 6.89 1.44 -13.99
CA TRP A 20 6.70 0.00 -14.25
C TRP A 20 7.29 -0.44 -15.61
N LYS A 21 7.29 0.47 -16.60
CA LYS A 21 7.82 0.22 -17.95
C LYS A 21 9.34 0.06 -17.95
N GLU A 22 10.05 0.99 -17.32
CA GLU A 22 11.52 0.95 -17.24
C GLU A 22 12.02 -0.23 -16.42
N ARG A 23 11.28 -0.59 -15.36
CA ARG A 23 11.59 -1.73 -14.50
C ARG A 23 11.19 -3.08 -15.08
N LYS A 24 10.49 -3.11 -16.22
CA LYS A 24 9.96 -4.34 -16.85
C LYS A 24 9.19 -5.20 -15.83
N ALA A 25 8.31 -4.56 -15.07
CA ALA A 25 7.56 -5.25 -14.01
C ALA A 25 6.65 -6.35 -14.60
N GLU A 26 6.66 -7.53 -13.99
CA GLU A 26 5.82 -8.66 -14.37
C GLU A 26 4.70 -8.88 -13.35
N PHE A 27 3.58 -9.45 -13.80
CA PHE A 27 2.51 -9.86 -12.92
C PHE A 27 2.93 -11.12 -12.14
N VAL A 28 2.91 -11.06 -10.82
CA VAL A 28 3.27 -12.19 -9.95
C VAL A 28 2.03 -12.89 -9.41
N THR A 29 1.14 -12.15 -8.73
CA THR A 29 -0.05 -12.70 -8.08
C THR A 29 -1.01 -11.56 -7.70
N ASN A 30 -2.22 -11.91 -7.27
CA ASN A 30 -3.14 -10.97 -6.64
C ASN A 30 -2.87 -10.87 -5.13
N ALA A 31 -3.14 -9.69 -4.58
CA ALA A 31 -3.13 -9.51 -3.12
C ALA A 31 -4.32 -10.28 -2.50
N GLU A 32 -4.14 -10.76 -1.27
CA GLU A 32 -5.22 -11.36 -0.50
C GLU A 32 -6.32 -10.33 -0.17
N ASN A 33 -7.55 -10.81 0.01
CA ASN A 33 -8.67 -9.96 0.41
C ASN A 33 -8.34 -9.18 1.69
N GLY A 34 -8.65 -7.89 1.72
CA GLY A 34 -8.38 -7.03 2.87
C GLY A 34 -6.97 -6.44 2.93
N VAL A 35 -6.02 -6.90 2.09
CA VAL A 35 -4.64 -6.38 2.12
C VAL A 35 -4.59 -4.93 1.64
N MET A 36 -5.34 -4.59 0.60
CA MET A 36 -5.37 -3.23 0.08
C MET A 36 -5.96 -2.25 1.10
N GLU A 37 -7.04 -2.65 1.77
CA GLU A 37 -7.70 -1.87 2.83
C GLU A 37 -6.75 -1.65 4.01
N GLN A 38 -6.05 -2.70 4.45
CA GLN A 38 -5.05 -2.60 5.52
C GLN A 38 -3.89 -1.68 5.16
N VAL A 39 -3.41 -1.72 3.92
CA VAL A 39 -2.34 -0.83 3.46
C VAL A 39 -2.82 0.61 3.41
N SER A 40 -4.02 0.88 2.87
CA SER A 40 -4.61 2.22 2.81
C SER A 40 -4.72 2.85 4.19
N VAL A 41 -5.30 2.15 5.17
CA VAL A 41 -5.43 2.64 6.55
C VAL A 41 -4.07 3.00 7.17
N ARG A 42 -3.00 2.27 6.84
CA ARG A 42 -1.65 2.59 7.31
C ARG A 42 -1.01 3.76 6.56
N ILE A 43 -1.42 4.04 5.32
CA ILE A 43 -0.89 5.15 4.51
C ILE A 43 -1.48 6.48 4.96
N LEU A 44 -2.77 6.53 5.32
CA LEU A 44 -3.47 7.77 5.73
C LEU A 44 -2.67 8.62 6.74
N PRO A 45 -2.23 8.10 7.90
CA PRO A 45 -1.44 8.88 8.85
C PRO A 45 -0.08 9.30 8.29
N LEU A 46 0.55 8.45 7.46
CA LEU A 46 1.88 8.71 6.92
C LEU A 46 1.92 9.88 5.93
N VAL A 47 0.78 10.18 5.29
CA VAL A 47 0.64 11.29 4.34
C VAL A 47 -0.07 12.49 4.95
N GLY A 48 -0.37 12.47 6.25
CA GLY A 48 -1.13 13.52 6.94
C GLY A 48 -2.59 13.61 6.52
N ALA A 49 -3.17 12.53 6.01
CA ALA A 49 -4.57 12.53 5.58
C ALA A 49 -5.53 12.66 6.78
N ASP A 50 -5.15 12.20 7.96
CA ASP A 50 -5.97 12.30 9.17
C ASP A 50 -6.26 13.78 9.51
N ASP A 51 -5.25 14.63 9.46
CA ASP A 51 -5.39 16.08 9.69
C ASP A 51 -6.33 16.74 8.67
N VAL A 52 -6.29 16.28 7.41
CA VAL A 52 -7.18 16.78 6.35
C VAL A 52 -8.60 16.31 6.61
N ILE A 53 -8.79 15.03 6.93
CA ILE A 53 -10.12 14.46 7.20
C ILE A 53 -10.79 15.20 8.37
N ASP A 54 -10.06 15.42 9.47
CA ASP A 54 -10.56 16.14 10.64
C ASP A 54 -10.97 17.58 10.30
N GLN A 55 -10.29 18.26 9.38
CA GLN A 55 -10.63 19.63 8.98
C GLN A 55 -11.92 19.75 8.14
N PHE A 56 -12.33 18.68 7.44
CA PHE A 56 -13.42 18.73 6.46
C PHE A 56 -14.65 17.88 6.83
N ILE A 57 -14.50 16.92 7.74
CA ILE A 57 -15.58 15.99 8.12
C ILE A 57 -16.02 16.18 9.58
N ALA A 58 -15.16 16.72 10.47
CA ALA A 58 -15.47 16.91 11.89
C ALA A 58 -16.02 18.32 12.21
#